data_AF-A0A933X8U2-F1
#
_entry.id   AF-A0A933X8U2-F1
#
_cell.length_a   1.000
_cell.length_b   1.000
_cell.length_c   1.000
_cell.angle_alpha   90.00
_cell.angle_beta   90.00
_cell.angle_gamma   90.00
#
_symmetry.space_group_name_H-M   'P 1'
#
loop_
_entity.id
_entity.type
_entity.pdbx_description
1 polymer ?
#
loop_
_entity_poly.entity_id
_entity_poly.type
_entity_poly.pdbx_seq_one_letter_code
_entity_poly.pdbx_strand_id
1 'polypeptide(L)'
;MATISSRLFNLTPDKFLVLGNEEWVRKLGIGSDWTKLRLGLLVALTPDGTSNLIGCTFVLGLCSAGEPFSNTVGFARHTPGNPANFLGADFSLDGSSAPAPLTYNAGAGNPYLSGVFWGVRHRAAGTDYCGTVNSTNQSLATNNGTLPRRSPLYLDITKGSPDFTLKAFTPTAAQAVMDFTPAHFLDGLEQPGTPVLNGQTLTAGSTTTRPFSEAGGALDTVNVFWNKSAFPLEVFAVAAYRVA
;
A
#
# COMPACT_ATOMS: atom_id res chain seq x y z
N MET A 1 -10.38 2.23 -15.43
CA MET A 1 -10.96 3.46 -14.89
C MET A 1 -11.39 3.18 -13.47
N ALA A 2 -10.78 3.85 -12.48
CA ALA A 2 -11.09 3.58 -11.08
C ALA A 2 -12.51 4.04 -10.76
N THR A 3 -13.28 3.20 -10.09
CA THR A 3 -14.70 3.46 -9.80
C THR A 3 -14.91 3.67 -8.30
N ILE A 4 -15.80 4.59 -7.95
CA ILE A 4 -16.30 4.76 -6.58
C ILE A 4 -17.51 3.85 -6.39
N SER A 5 -17.44 2.94 -5.44
CA SER A 5 -18.50 2.00 -5.07
C SER A 5 -18.92 2.20 -3.61
N SER A 6 -20.02 1.58 -3.17
CA SER A 6 -20.48 1.64 -1.79
C SER A 6 -20.85 0.26 -1.24
N ARG A 7 -20.49 -0.01 0.02
CA ARG A 7 -20.85 -1.24 0.74
C ARG A 7 -21.29 -0.88 2.14
N LEU A 8 -22.32 -1.57 2.64
CA LEU A 8 -22.83 -1.31 3.98
C LEU A 8 -21.93 -1.99 5.02
N PHE A 9 -21.29 -1.17 5.86
CA PHE A 9 -20.64 -1.62 7.08
C PHE A 9 -21.47 -1.06 8.24
N ASN A 10 -21.99 -1.93 9.10
CA ASN A 10 -22.69 -1.50 10.32
C ASN A 10 -23.75 -0.38 10.10
N LEU A 11 -24.73 -0.64 9.21
CA LEU A 11 -25.88 0.24 8.90
C LEU A 11 -25.57 1.55 8.14
N THR A 12 -24.32 1.85 7.78
CA THR A 12 -23.97 3.03 6.95
C THR A 12 -23.23 2.60 5.67
N PRO A 13 -23.57 3.13 4.48
CA PRO A 13 -22.81 2.86 3.26
C PRO A 13 -21.44 3.55 3.31
N ASP A 14 -20.37 2.77 3.38
CA ASP A 14 -19.01 3.26 3.20
C ASP A 14 -18.69 3.32 1.71
N LYS A 15 -18.22 4.49 1.23
CA LYS A 15 -17.71 4.66 -0.13
C LYS A 15 -16.27 4.18 -0.20
N PHE A 16 -15.90 3.49 -1.27
CA PHE A 16 -14.54 3.03 -1.51
C PHE A 16 -14.15 3.18 -2.98
N LEU A 17 -12.86 3.33 -3.21
CA LEU A 17 -12.23 3.29 -4.52
C LEU A 17 -11.93 1.84 -4.88
N VAL A 18 -12.27 1.42 -6.10
CA VAL A 18 -11.91 0.09 -6.62
C VAL A 18 -10.77 0.22 -7.60
N LEU A 19 -9.69 -0.54 -7.37
CA LEU A 19 -8.58 -0.69 -8.30
C LEU A 19 -8.55 -2.13 -8.82
N GLY A 20 -8.59 -2.31 -10.14
CA GLY A 20 -8.60 -3.62 -10.79
C GLY A 20 -7.68 -3.67 -12.00
N ASN A 21 -6.38 -3.82 -11.78
CA ASN A 21 -5.33 -3.52 -12.77
C ASN A 21 -5.21 -2.03 -13.08
N GLU A 22 -5.14 -1.22 -12.02
CA GLU A 22 -5.27 0.22 -12.10
C GLU A 22 -4.41 0.92 -11.06
N GLU A 23 -4.17 2.20 -11.35
CA GLU A 23 -3.40 3.10 -10.52
C GLU A 23 -4.26 4.30 -10.13
N TRP A 24 -4.06 4.75 -8.90
CA TRP A 24 -4.62 5.98 -8.40
C TRP A 24 -3.51 6.87 -7.90
N VAL A 25 -3.57 8.14 -8.29
CA VAL A 25 -2.65 9.18 -7.86
C VAL A 25 -3.43 10.36 -7.29
N ARG A 26 -2.87 10.99 -6.26
CA ARG A 26 -3.42 12.23 -5.72
C ARG A 26 -2.31 13.11 -5.18
N LYS A 27 -2.21 14.30 -5.76
CA LYS A 27 -1.32 15.35 -5.27
C LYS A 27 -1.73 15.72 -3.85
N LEU A 28 -0.76 15.70 -2.95
CA LEU A 28 -0.92 16.10 -1.58
C LEU A 28 -0.62 17.60 -1.44
N GLY A 29 -1.37 18.29 -0.58
CA GLY A 29 -1.09 19.67 -0.19
C GLY A 29 0.08 19.81 0.80
N ILE A 30 0.93 18.79 0.94
CA ILE A 30 1.97 18.73 1.98
C ILE A 30 3.26 19.48 1.59
N GLY A 31 3.41 19.96 0.37
CA GLY A 31 4.64 20.62 -0.09
C GLY A 31 5.90 19.75 0.02
N SER A 32 7.08 20.36 -0.08
CA SER A 32 8.39 19.68 -0.05
C SER A 32 9.02 19.56 1.35
N ASP A 33 8.50 20.29 2.34
CA ASP A 33 9.20 20.58 3.59
C ASP A 33 8.96 19.54 4.70
N TRP A 34 8.51 18.35 4.34
CA TRP A 34 8.33 17.26 5.28
C TRP A 34 9.65 16.53 5.52
N THR A 35 9.90 16.13 6.77
CA THR A 35 11.06 15.29 7.16
C THR A 35 10.65 13.84 7.32
N LYS A 36 9.46 13.59 7.88
CA LYS A 36 8.88 12.25 8.01
C LYS A 36 7.39 12.28 7.66
N LEU A 37 6.98 11.32 6.85
CA LEU A 37 5.58 11.07 6.51
C LEU A 37 5.22 9.64 6.89
N ARG A 38 3.98 9.47 7.35
CA ARG A 38 3.29 8.19 7.35
C ARG A 38 2.20 8.22 6.30
N LEU A 39 2.30 7.34 5.31
CA LEU A 39 1.20 7.03 4.41
C LEU A 39 0.36 5.92 5.04
N GLY A 40 -0.95 6.01 4.91
CA GLY A 40 -1.88 4.99 5.37
C GLY A 40 -2.87 4.61 4.29
N LEU A 41 -3.17 3.31 4.21
CA LEU A 41 -4.28 2.76 3.44
C LEU A 41 -5.16 1.90 4.34
N LEU A 42 -6.48 2.04 4.18
CA LEU A 42 -7.47 1.09 4.72
C LEU A 42 -8.07 0.33 3.55
N VAL A 43 -7.80 -0.98 3.46
CA VAL A 43 -8.10 -1.76 2.26
C VAL A 43 -8.79 -3.08 2.57
N ALA A 44 -9.44 -3.64 1.56
CA ALA A 44 -9.80 -5.04 1.51
C ALA A 44 -9.66 -5.56 0.08
N LEU A 45 -9.56 -6.87 -0.08
CA LEU A 45 -9.66 -7.50 -1.39
C LEU A 45 -11.08 -8.00 -1.60
N THR A 46 -11.59 -7.82 -2.80
CA THR A 46 -12.83 -8.48 -3.25
C THR A 46 -12.43 -9.68 -4.09
N PRO A 47 -12.30 -10.87 -3.48
CA PRO A 47 -11.83 -12.02 -4.21
C PRO A 47 -12.90 -12.60 -5.13
N ASP A 48 -12.44 -13.10 -6.26
CA ASP A 48 -13.21 -13.94 -7.17
C ASP A 48 -12.78 -15.40 -6.97
N GLY A 49 -13.17 -15.97 -5.83
CA GLY A 49 -12.93 -17.38 -5.48
C GLY A 49 -11.96 -17.61 -4.30
N THR A 50 -11.36 -18.81 -4.28
CA THR A 50 -10.56 -19.34 -3.16
C THR A 50 -9.11 -19.64 -3.55
N SER A 51 -8.63 -19.05 -4.64
CA SER A 51 -7.31 -19.31 -5.20
C SER A 51 -6.25 -18.36 -4.63
N ASN A 52 -5.01 -18.83 -4.57
CA ASN A 52 -3.84 -17.98 -4.34
C ASN A 52 -3.71 -16.95 -5.48
N LEU A 53 -3.24 -15.75 -5.16
CA LEU A 53 -2.92 -14.74 -6.15
C LEU A 53 -1.47 -14.85 -6.55
N ILE A 54 -1.27 -15.23 -7.82
CA ILE A 54 0.03 -15.29 -8.47
C ILE A 54 0.16 -14.07 -9.40
N GLY A 55 1.36 -13.54 -9.51
CA GLY A 55 1.73 -12.40 -10.32
C GLY A 55 1.16 -11.07 -9.82
N CYS A 56 0.80 -10.96 -8.54
CA CYS A 56 0.21 -9.74 -7.98
C CYS A 56 1.28 -8.70 -7.61
N THR A 57 0.93 -7.43 -7.83
CA THR A 57 1.74 -6.28 -7.46
C THR A 57 0.86 -5.28 -6.75
N PHE A 58 1.19 -4.98 -5.49
CA PHE A 58 0.53 -3.96 -4.68
C PHE A 58 1.54 -2.92 -4.23
N VAL A 59 1.43 -1.76 -4.87
CA VAL A 59 2.14 -0.52 -4.64
C VAL A 59 1.55 0.47 -3.65
N LEU A 60 2.31 1.00 -2.69
CA LEU A 60 2.05 2.31 -2.08
C LEU A 60 3.34 3.15 -2.04
N GLY A 61 3.26 4.43 -2.38
CA GLY A 61 4.40 5.34 -2.29
C GLY A 61 4.09 6.80 -2.61
N LEU A 62 5.15 7.57 -2.80
CA LEU A 62 5.11 8.95 -3.28
C LEU A 62 5.75 9.06 -4.67
N CYS A 63 5.24 9.97 -5.49
CA CYS A 63 5.83 10.38 -6.76
C CYS A 63 5.89 11.91 -6.91
N SER A 64 6.66 12.37 -7.90
CA SER A 64 6.81 13.80 -8.23
C SER A 64 5.88 14.33 -9.33
N ALA A 65 4.92 13.52 -9.78
CA ALA A 65 3.94 13.92 -10.80
C ALA A 65 2.54 13.36 -10.49
N GLY A 66 1.51 14.15 -10.79
CA GLY A 66 0.08 13.87 -10.51
C GLY A 66 -0.67 13.14 -11.63
N GLU A 67 0.02 12.61 -12.64
CA GLU A 67 -0.64 11.93 -13.76
C GLU A 67 -0.66 10.41 -13.53
N PRO A 68 -1.83 9.75 -13.60
CA PRO A 68 -1.93 8.29 -13.54
C PRO A 68 -1.24 7.68 -14.77
N PHE A 69 -0.42 6.66 -14.56
CA PHE A 69 0.39 6.07 -15.62
C PHE A 69 -0.44 5.07 -16.44
N SER A 70 -0.32 5.13 -17.76
CA SER A 70 -1.24 4.45 -18.71
C SER A 70 -1.27 2.92 -18.59
N ASN A 71 -2.49 2.38 -18.47
CA ASN A 71 -3.11 1.12 -18.92
C ASN A 71 -2.31 -0.15 -19.32
N THR A 72 -1.00 -0.33 -19.07
CA THR A 72 -0.35 -1.60 -19.50
C THR A 72 0.54 -2.29 -18.48
N VAL A 73 1.25 -1.62 -17.57
CA VAL A 73 1.95 -2.29 -16.46
C VAL A 73 2.24 -1.23 -15.38
N GLY A 74 1.69 -1.37 -14.18
CA GLY A 74 1.88 -0.34 -13.16
C GLY A 74 3.28 -0.33 -12.57
N PHE A 75 3.82 0.88 -12.51
CA PHE A 75 4.54 1.53 -11.41
C PHE A 75 5.38 2.70 -11.94
N ALA A 76 4.73 3.68 -12.56
CA ALA A 76 5.35 4.63 -13.48
C ALA A 76 5.76 4.00 -14.81
N ARG A 77 4.92 4.14 -15.85
CA ARG A 77 5.32 3.83 -17.23
C ARG A 77 6.55 4.66 -17.57
N HIS A 78 7.68 3.96 -17.55
CA HIS A 78 8.92 4.26 -18.24
C HIS A 78 8.59 4.73 -19.66
N THR A 79 8.59 6.03 -19.86
CA THR A 79 8.98 6.58 -21.17
C THR A 79 10.37 7.12 -20.95
N PRO A 80 11.40 6.64 -21.67
CA PRO A 80 12.71 7.28 -21.64
C PRO A 80 12.54 8.79 -21.78
N GLY A 81 13.05 9.55 -20.80
CA GLY A 81 12.92 11.02 -20.75
C GLY A 81 11.90 11.60 -19.79
N ASN A 82 11.14 10.81 -19.02
CA ASN A 82 10.34 11.35 -17.90
C ASN A 82 11.16 11.35 -16.59
N PRO A 83 11.51 12.51 -16.02
CA PRO A 83 12.32 12.61 -14.79
C PRO A 83 11.53 12.28 -13.51
N ALA A 84 10.29 11.78 -13.62
CA ALA A 84 9.43 11.52 -12.46
C ALA A 84 10.09 10.58 -11.44
N ASN A 85 10.25 11.12 -10.23
CA ASN A 85 10.74 10.44 -9.05
C ASN A 85 9.62 9.59 -8.44
N PHE A 86 9.97 8.39 -7.96
CA PHE A 86 9.07 7.55 -7.17
C PHE A 86 9.81 6.92 -6.00
N LEU A 87 9.19 6.90 -4.83
CA LEU A 87 9.71 6.21 -3.66
C LEU A 87 8.54 5.57 -2.90
N GLY A 88 8.60 4.26 -2.69
CA GLY A 88 7.52 3.52 -2.05
C GLY A 88 7.90 2.09 -1.69
N ALA A 89 6.89 1.29 -1.43
CA ALA A 89 7.05 -0.08 -0.97
C ALA A 89 6.09 -1.03 -1.66
N ASP A 90 6.63 -2.15 -2.18
CA ASP A 90 5.87 -3.28 -2.69
C ASP A 90 5.31 -4.07 -1.50
N PHE A 91 4.03 -3.88 -1.21
CA PHE A 91 3.34 -4.70 -0.24
C PHE A 91 3.21 -6.13 -0.77
N SER A 92 2.97 -6.32 -2.06
CA SER A 92 3.07 -7.63 -2.71
C SER A 92 3.82 -7.48 -4.03
N LEU A 93 4.75 -8.38 -4.33
CA LEU A 93 5.36 -8.50 -5.64
C LEU A 93 5.53 -9.98 -6.01
N ASP A 94 4.96 -10.34 -7.15
CA ASP A 94 5.16 -11.61 -7.80
C ASP A 94 5.45 -11.30 -9.28
N GLY A 95 6.73 -11.41 -9.66
CA GLY A 95 7.23 -10.96 -10.96
C GLY A 95 8.75 -10.82 -11.11
N SER A 96 9.52 -10.96 -10.02
CA SER A 96 10.99 -11.13 -10.06
C SER A 96 11.38 -12.54 -9.57
N SER A 97 12.67 -12.86 -9.55
CA SER A 97 13.27 -14.19 -9.36
C SER A 97 12.89 -14.98 -8.08
N ALA A 98 11.99 -14.48 -7.25
CA ALA A 98 11.40 -15.20 -6.12
C ALA A 98 9.94 -14.74 -5.90
N PRO A 99 8.98 -15.16 -6.73
CA PRO A 99 7.58 -14.76 -6.59
C PRO A 99 7.00 -15.14 -5.22
N ALA A 100 6.47 -14.17 -4.48
CA ALA A 100 5.75 -14.41 -3.21
C ALA A 100 4.25 -14.23 -3.45
N PRO A 101 3.51 -15.30 -3.82
CA PRO A 101 2.08 -15.20 -4.06
C PRO A 101 1.35 -14.78 -2.77
N LEU A 102 0.23 -14.09 -2.90
CA LEU A 102 -0.71 -13.97 -1.80
C LEU A 102 -1.49 -15.29 -1.67
N THR A 103 -1.23 -16.01 -0.60
CA THR A 103 -1.84 -17.30 -0.28
C THR A 103 -3.22 -17.11 0.32
N TYR A 104 -4.20 -17.80 -0.24
CA TYR A 104 -5.57 -17.80 0.26
C TYR A 104 -5.67 -18.60 1.56
N ASN A 105 -6.31 -18.02 2.56
CA ASN A 105 -6.66 -18.68 3.81
C ASN A 105 -8.16 -18.60 3.99
N ALA A 106 -8.83 -19.74 4.10
CA ALA A 106 -10.28 -19.80 4.27
C ALA A 106 -10.75 -19.12 5.58
N GLY A 107 -9.93 -19.22 6.64
CA GLY A 107 -10.31 -18.78 7.99
C GLY A 107 -11.58 -19.50 8.50
N ALA A 108 -12.11 -19.02 9.61
CA ALA A 108 -13.39 -19.50 10.16
C ALA A 108 -14.59 -18.82 9.46
N GLY A 109 -14.70 -18.97 8.14
CA GLY A 109 -15.73 -18.29 7.32
C GLY A 109 -15.42 -16.82 7.00
N ASN A 110 -14.22 -16.38 7.35
CA ASN A 110 -13.73 -15.01 7.18
C ASN A 110 -12.34 -15.08 6.53
N PRO A 111 -12.29 -15.30 5.20
CA PRO A 111 -11.02 -15.53 4.52
C PRO A 111 -10.12 -14.30 4.49
N TYR A 112 -8.85 -14.53 4.22
CA TYR A 112 -7.85 -13.49 4.04
C TYR A 112 -6.74 -14.00 3.11
N LEU A 113 -6.01 -13.07 2.52
CA LEU A 113 -4.87 -13.36 1.67
C LEU A 113 -3.59 -12.98 2.41
N SER A 114 -2.73 -13.95 2.67
CA SER A 114 -1.46 -13.73 3.36
C SER A 114 -0.30 -13.89 2.40
N GLY A 115 0.69 -13.03 2.53
CA GLY A 115 1.95 -13.22 1.84
C GLY A 115 3.03 -12.49 2.57
N VAL A 116 4.05 -12.11 1.83
CA VAL A 116 5.18 -11.42 2.41
C VAL A 116 5.27 -10.02 1.83
N PHE A 117 5.46 -9.04 2.71
CA PHE A 117 5.95 -7.73 2.33
C PHE A 117 7.25 -7.90 1.56
N TRP A 118 7.29 -7.41 0.33
CA TRP A 118 8.40 -7.71 -0.56
C TRP A 118 9.58 -6.78 -0.30
N GLY A 119 9.36 -5.46 -0.31
CA GLY A 119 10.44 -4.52 -0.06
C GLY A 119 10.19 -3.13 -0.60
N VAL A 120 11.30 -2.43 -0.86
CA VAL A 120 11.29 -1.03 -1.30
C VAL A 120 11.42 -0.94 -2.81
N ARG A 121 10.66 0.00 -3.37
CA ARG A 121 10.73 0.40 -4.77
C ARG A 121 11.11 1.87 -4.84
N HIS A 122 12.14 2.18 -5.63
CA HIS A 122 12.48 3.57 -5.92
C HIS A 122 12.88 3.77 -7.37
N ARG A 123 12.58 4.96 -7.88
CA ARG A 123 13.09 5.50 -9.12
C ARG A 123 13.60 6.91 -8.87
N ALA A 124 14.87 7.14 -9.15
CA ALA A 124 15.48 8.46 -9.13
C ALA A 124 16.34 8.63 -10.38
N ALA A 125 16.17 9.75 -11.10
CA ALA A 125 16.97 10.09 -12.28
C ALA A 125 17.14 8.96 -13.33
N GLY A 126 16.08 8.18 -13.56
CA GLY A 126 16.07 7.08 -14.54
C GLY A 126 16.66 5.75 -14.07
N THR A 127 17.15 5.65 -12.83
CA THR A 127 17.54 4.36 -12.23
C THR A 127 16.34 3.75 -11.52
N ASP A 128 16.00 2.52 -11.87
CA ASP A 128 14.97 1.73 -11.19
C ASP A 128 15.61 0.76 -10.20
N TYR A 129 15.01 0.72 -9.01
CA TYR A 129 15.36 -0.23 -7.98
C TYR A 129 14.12 -0.89 -7.43
N CYS A 130 14.16 -2.21 -7.39
CA CYS A 130 13.27 -3.04 -6.58
C CYS A 130 14.16 -4.03 -5.83
N GLY A 131 14.04 -4.06 -4.51
CA GLY A 131 14.86 -4.94 -3.69
C GLY A 131 14.10 -5.49 -2.52
N THR A 132 14.34 -6.78 -2.25
CA THR A 132 13.82 -7.45 -1.06
C THR A 132 14.52 -6.87 0.16
N VAL A 133 13.74 -6.37 1.11
CA VAL A 133 14.30 -5.88 2.37
C VAL A 133 13.50 -6.45 3.52
N ASN A 134 13.95 -7.61 3.97
CA ASN A 134 13.44 -8.36 5.12
C ASN A 134 11.92 -8.58 5.10
N SER A 135 11.60 -9.78 4.66
CA SER A 135 10.28 -10.30 4.39
C SER A 135 9.43 -10.39 5.68
N THR A 136 8.50 -9.45 5.91
CA THR A 136 7.52 -9.58 7.01
C THR A 136 6.19 -10.12 6.52
N ASN A 137 5.61 -11.05 7.26
CA ASN A 137 4.29 -11.59 6.93
C ASN A 137 3.25 -10.46 6.97
N GLN A 138 2.43 -10.41 5.93
CA GLN A 138 1.26 -9.55 5.84
C GLN A 138 0.03 -10.42 5.61
N SER A 139 -1.13 -9.93 6.01
CA SER A 139 -2.41 -10.56 5.75
C SER A 139 -3.45 -9.49 5.46
N LEU A 140 -4.11 -9.59 4.31
CA LEU A 140 -5.14 -8.66 3.85
C LEU A 140 -6.50 -9.34 3.96
N ALA A 141 -7.42 -8.69 4.64
CA ALA A 141 -8.80 -9.14 4.74
C ALA A 141 -9.46 -9.20 3.36
N THR A 142 -10.36 -10.16 3.20
CA THR A 142 -11.26 -10.20 2.05
C THR A 142 -12.69 -9.84 2.45
N ASN A 143 -13.42 -9.29 1.49
CA ASN A 143 -14.80 -8.84 1.66
C ASN A 143 -15.87 -9.84 1.16
N ASN A 144 -15.48 -11.11 0.96
CA ASN A 144 -16.38 -12.22 0.61
C ASN A 144 -16.70 -13.15 1.80
N GLY A 145 -16.22 -12.83 3.01
CA GLY A 145 -16.51 -13.59 4.22
C GLY A 145 -17.88 -13.28 4.81
N THR A 146 -18.21 -13.97 5.91
CA THR A 146 -19.43 -13.73 6.69
C THR A 146 -19.53 -12.28 7.17
N LEU A 147 -18.38 -11.66 7.49
CA LEU A 147 -18.29 -10.26 7.90
C LEU A 147 -17.37 -9.49 6.95
N PRO A 148 -17.79 -8.31 6.46
CA PRO A 148 -16.92 -7.42 5.72
C PRO A 148 -15.88 -6.84 6.68
N ARG A 149 -14.61 -6.80 6.24
CA ARG A 149 -13.46 -6.48 7.08
C ARG A 149 -12.44 -5.69 6.29
N ARG A 150 -11.75 -4.79 6.98
CA ARG A 150 -10.74 -3.92 6.38
C ARG A 150 -9.41 -4.07 7.10
N SER A 151 -8.33 -4.05 6.34
CA SER A 151 -6.96 -4.15 6.81
C SER A 151 -6.25 -2.78 6.68
N PRO A 152 -5.67 -2.27 7.77
CA PRO A 152 -4.85 -1.07 7.74
C PRO A 152 -3.42 -1.41 7.33
N LEU A 153 -2.85 -0.60 6.46
CA LEU A 153 -1.44 -0.65 6.05
C LEU A 153 -0.84 0.73 6.23
N TYR A 154 0.40 0.79 6.71
CA TYR A 154 1.12 2.06 6.80
C TYR A 154 2.52 1.95 6.22
N LEU A 155 3.02 3.07 5.74
CA LEU A 155 4.38 3.23 5.24
C LEU A 155 4.96 4.53 5.79
N ASP A 156 5.94 4.42 6.68
CA ASP A 156 6.77 5.55 7.06
C ASP A 156 7.81 5.80 5.96
N ILE A 157 7.98 7.07 5.60
CA ILE A 157 9.04 7.58 4.73
C ILE A 157 9.72 8.74 5.46
N THR A 158 11.02 8.61 5.75
CA THR A 158 11.82 9.67 6.35
C THR A 158 12.82 10.17 5.33
N LYS A 159 12.83 11.48 5.06
CA LYS A 159 13.87 12.12 4.25
C LYS A 159 15.19 12.08 5.00
N GLY A 160 16.25 11.86 4.24
CA GLY A 160 17.61 12.14 4.67
C GLY A 160 18.42 12.57 3.45
N SER A 161 19.66 12.97 3.70
CA SER A 161 20.61 13.35 2.66
C SER A 161 21.91 12.59 2.93
N PRO A 162 22.31 11.64 2.07
CA PRO A 162 21.75 11.31 0.74
C PRO A 162 20.59 10.29 0.76
N ASP A 163 20.30 9.69 1.92
CA ASP A 163 19.45 8.50 1.97
C ASP A 163 18.07 8.76 2.57
N PHE A 164 17.04 8.20 1.94
CA PHE A 164 15.70 8.12 2.49
C PHE A 164 15.50 6.77 3.18
N THR A 165 14.69 6.76 4.24
CA THR A 165 14.35 5.53 4.95
C THR A 165 12.87 5.21 4.82
N LEU A 166 12.55 3.92 4.66
CA LEU A 166 11.20 3.40 4.58
C LEU A 166 10.96 2.33 5.64
N LYS A 167 9.75 2.30 6.19
CA LYS A 167 9.31 1.25 7.11
C LYS A 167 7.82 0.97 6.95
N ALA A 168 7.48 -0.24 6.53
CA ALA A 168 6.09 -0.66 6.39
C ALA A 168 5.54 -1.19 7.72
N PHE A 169 4.23 -1.08 7.90
CA PHE A 169 3.48 -1.70 8.99
C PHE A 169 2.30 -2.46 8.41
N THR A 170 2.23 -3.76 8.69
CA THR A 170 1.27 -4.68 8.08
C THR A 170 0.45 -5.43 9.13
N PRO A 171 -0.80 -5.80 8.80
CA PRO A 171 -1.58 -6.70 9.64
C PRO A 171 -1.06 -8.14 9.52
N THR A 172 -1.14 -8.87 10.62
CA THR A 172 -0.95 -10.32 10.75
C THR A 172 -2.25 -11.07 10.42
N ALA A 173 -2.18 -12.40 10.36
CA ALA A 173 -3.36 -13.24 10.24
C ALA A 173 -4.41 -12.97 11.35
N ALA A 174 -3.96 -12.74 12.59
CA ALA A 174 -4.84 -12.43 13.72
C ALA A 174 -5.57 -11.08 13.55
N GLN A 175 -4.95 -10.12 12.86
CA GLN A 175 -5.54 -8.81 12.58
C GLN A 175 -6.41 -8.83 11.32
N ALA A 176 -6.06 -9.64 10.32
CA ALA A 176 -6.85 -9.81 9.09
C ALA A 176 -8.25 -10.39 9.34
N VAL A 177 -8.49 -11.04 10.49
CA VAL A 177 -9.82 -11.51 10.90
C VAL A 177 -10.65 -10.46 11.62
N MET A 178 -10.11 -9.25 11.87
CA MET A 178 -10.79 -8.12 12.49
C MET A 178 -11.24 -7.10 11.43
N ASP A 179 -12.27 -6.31 11.74
CA ASP A 179 -12.60 -5.12 10.95
C ASP A 179 -12.00 -3.87 11.61
N PHE A 180 -11.14 -3.17 10.88
CA PHE A 180 -10.63 -1.87 11.30
C PHE A 180 -11.47 -0.75 10.70
N THR A 181 -12.03 0.11 11.56
CA THR A 181 -12.84 1.25 11.14
C THR A 181 -11.95 2.41 10.68
N PRO A 182 -12.51 3.43 9.98
CA PRO A 182 -11.78 4.65 9.68
C PRO A 182 -11.21 5.35 10.94
N ALA A 183 -11.89 5.24 12.09
CA ALA A 183 -11.39 5.79 13.35
C ALA A 183 -10.13 5.07 13.84
N HIS A 184 -10.11 3.73 13.80
CA HIS A 184 -8.89 2.96 14.10
C HIS A 184 -7.77 3.32 13.12
N PHE A 185 -8.10 3.44 11.83
CA PHE A 185 -7.13 3.81 10.80
C PHE A 185 -6.46 5.17 11.08
N LEU A 186 -7.24 6.19 11.45
CA LEU A 186 -6.72 7.52 11.77
C LEU A 186 -5.88 7.51 13.05
N ASP A 187 -6.31 6.80 14.09
CA ASP A 187 -5.54 6.67 15.33
C ASP A 187 -4.13 6.09 15.08
N GLY A 188 -4.00 5.02 14.30
CA GLY A 188 -2.68 4.47 13.95
C GLY A 188 -1.84 5.36 13.04
N LEU A 189 -2.49 6.22 12.25
CA LEU A 189 -1.80 7.16 11.38
C LEU A 189 -1.04 8.22 12.18
N GLU A 190 -1.60 8.63 13.32
CA GLU A 190 -1.07 9.72 14.16
C GLU A 190 0.00 9.24 15.16
N GLN A 191 0.08 7.94 15.42
CA GLN A 191 1.05 7.37 16.38
C GLN A 191 2.50 7.46 15.86
N PRO A 192 3.49 7.91 16.65
CA PRO A 192 4.86 8.10 16.19
C PRO A 192 5.66 6.80 16.00
N GLY A 193 5.22 5.70 16.62
CA GLY A 193 5.87 4.40 16.64
C GLY A 193 5.16 3.35 15.78
N THR A 194 5.29 2.08 16.16
CA THR A 194 4.51 0.99 15.57
C THR A 194 3.04 1.16 15.97
N PRO A 195 2.10 1.27 15.00
CA PRO A 195 0.68 1.45 15.31
C PRO A 195 0.11 0.33 16.18
N VAL A 196 -0.63 0.72 17.21
CA VAL A 196 -1.49 -0.17 18.01
C VAL A 196 -2.94 0.22 17.76
N LEU A 197 -3.69 -0.69 17.15
CA LEU A 197 -5.06 -0.43 16.70
C LEU A 197 -6.01 -1.38 17.41
N ASN A 198 -6.99 -0.86 18.14
CA ASN A 198 -7.94 -1.68 18.89
C ASN A 198 -7.22 -2.73 19.79
N GLY A 199 -6.14 -2.30 20.46
CA GLY A 199 -5.30 -3.15 21.30
C GLY A 199 -4.38 -4.13 20.56
N GLN A 200 -4.33 -4.08 19.21
CA GLN A 200 -3.50 -4.96 18.39
C GLN A 200 -2.33 -4.19 17.77
N THR A 201 -1.10 -4.60 18.09
CA THR A 201 0.12 -4.01 17.53
C THR A 201 0.37 -4.51 16.12
N LEU A 202 0.43 -3.63 15.11
CA LEU A 202 0.77 -4.01 13.75
C LEU A 202 2.20 -4.57 13.67
N THR A 203 2.45 -5.41 12.68
CA THR A 203 3.80 -5.92 12.44
C THR A 203 4.63 -4.84 11.77
N ALA A 204 5.72 -4.45 12.43
CA ALA A 204 6.70 -3.55 11.85
C ALA A 204 7.63 -4.32 10.90
N GLY A 205 7.69 -3.89 9.64
CA GLY A 205 8.74 -4.23 8.71
C GLY A 205 10.11 -3.76 9.20
N SER A 206 11.18 -4.32 8.64
CA SER A 206 12.51 -3.75 8.85
C SER A 206 12.62 -2.37 8.21
N THR A 207 13.39 -1.49 8.83
CA THR A 207 13.75 -0.22 8.20
C THR A 207 14.67 -0.48 7.02
N THR A 208 14.35 0.14 5.88
CA THR A 208 15.19 0.12 4.68
C THR A 208 15.71 1.51 4.41
N THR A 209 17.00 1.62 4.11
CA THR A 209 17.64 2.89 3.72
C THR A 209 18.07 2.81 2.27
N ARG A 210 17.79 3.86 1.47
CA ARG A 210 18.20 3.95 0.06
C ARG A 210 18.65 5.36 -0.30
N PRO A 211 19.73 5.50 -1.08
CA PRO A 211 20.07 6.77 -1.71
C PRO A 211 18.90 7.23 -2.57
N PHE A 212 18.47 8.47 -2.38
CA PHE A 212 17.37 9.04 -3.16
C PHE A 212 17.56 10.54 -3.35
N SER A 213 17.30 11.02 -4.56
CA SER A 213 17.42 12.45 -4.89
C SER A 213 16.12 12.99 -5.45
N GLU A 214 15.61 14.06 -4.84
CA GLU A 214 14.46 14.81 -5.34
C GLU A 214 14.81 15.78 -6.49
N ALA A 215 16.01 15.69 -7.08
CA ALA A 215 16.43 16.55 -8.20
C ALA A 215 15.52 16.44 -9.44
N GLY A 216 14.89 15.27 -9.67
CA GLY A 216 13.88 15.04 -10.71
C GLY A 216 12.46 15.53 -10.35
N GLY A 217 12.28 16.14 -9.17
CA GLY A 217 11.02 16.64 -8.66
C GLY A 217 10.74 16.19 -7.22
N ALA A 218 10.03 17.03 -6.48
CA ALA A 218 9.64 16.77 -5.09
C ALA A 218 8.60 15.65 -5.01
N LEU A 219 8.72 14.78 -4.01
CA LEU A 219 7.75 13.75 -3.68
C LEU A 219 6.52 14.38 -3.01
N ASP A 220 5.53 14.73 -3.82
CA ASP A 220 4.34 15.50 -3.40
C ASP A 220 3.01 14.81 -3.73
N THR A 221 3.04 13.62 -4.32
CA THR A 221 1.84 12.93 -4.81
C THR A 221 1.80 11.51 -4.26
N VAL A 222 0.69 11.08 -3.66
CA VAL A 222 0.50 9.67 -3.26
C VAL A 222 0.15 8.85 -4.47
N ASN A 223 0.74 7.68 -4.56
CA ASN A 223 0.50 6.69 -5.59
C ASN A 223 0.10 5.35 -4.96
N VAL A 224 -0.98 4.77 -5.45
CA VAL A 224 -1.47 3.43 -5.11
C VAL A 224 -1.71 2.67 -6.40
N PHE A 225 -1.16 1.47 -6.55
CA PHE A 225 -1.43 0.63 -7.72
C PHE A 225 -1.63 -0.83 -7.34
N TRP A 226 -2.52 -1.46 -8.10
CA TRP A 226 -2.87 -2.86 -7.97
C TRP A 226 -3.08 -3.49 -9.34
N ASN A 227 -2.38 -4.59 -9.63
CA ASN A 227 -2.36 -5.21 -10.98
C ASN A 227 -3.35 -6.36 -11.21
N LYS A 228 -4.32 -6.63 -10.31
CA LYS A 228 -5.27 -7.75 -10.47
C LYS A 228 -6.71 -7.29 -10.62
N SER A 229 -7.24 -7.40 -11.85
CA SER A 229 -8.65 -7.12 -12.12
C SER A 229 -9.60 -8.18 -11.55
N ALA A 230 -9.19 -9.45 -11.51
CA ALA A 230 -10.02 -10.54 -10.96
C ALA A 230 -10.13 -10.50 -9.42
N PHE A 231 -9.24 -9.77 -8.75
CA PHE A 231 -9.27 -9.61 -7.30
C PHE A 231 -9.11 -8.12 -6.99
N PRO A 232 -10.12 -7.28 -7.27
CA PRO A 232 -9.96 -5.84 -7.10
C PRO A 232 -9.59 -5.47 -5.67
N LEU A 233 -8.74 -4.45 -5.54
CA LEU A 233 -8.43 -3.81 -4.28
C LEU A 233 -9.49 -2.74 -3.99
N GLU A 234 -10.22 -2.91 -2.90
CA GLU A 234 -11.14 -1.89 -2.37
C GLU A 234 -10.37 -1.02 -1.38
N VAL A 235 -10.25 0.27 -1.68
CA VAL A 235 -9.56 1.26 -0.85
C VAL A 235 -10.60 2.17 -0.19
N PHE A 236 -10.77 1.99 1.12
CA PHE A 236 -11.75 2.69 1.96
C PHE A 236 -11.23 4.03 2.47
N ALA A 237 -9.93 4.13 2.73
CA ALA A 237 -9.30 5.37 3.14
C ALA A 237 -7.86 5.43 2.63
N VAL A 238 -7.42 6.64 2.29
CA VAL A 238 -6.03 6.99 2.00
C VAL A 238 -5.70 8.26 2.74
N ALA A 239 -4.60 8.26 3.48
CA ALA A 239 -4.15 9.45 4.19
C ALA A 239 -2.62 9.54 4.22
N ALA A 240 -2.12 10.77 4.38
CA ALA A 240 -0.72 11.06 4.61
C ALA A 240 -0.63 12.00 5.81
N TYR A 241 0.22 11.65 6.77
CA TYR A 241 0.39 12.39 8.01
C TYR A 241 1.86 12.75 8.20
N ARG A 242 2.13 13.99 8.62
CA ARG A 242 3.48 14.42 9.00
C ARG A 242 3.73 13.92 10.41
N VAL A 243 4.67 12.99 10.54
CA VAL A 243 5.06 12.46 11.84
C VAL A 243 6.08 13.44 12.43
N ALA A 244 5.79 13.97 13.63
CA ALA A 244 6.69 14.84 14.37
C ALA A 244 7.97 14.11 14.81
#